data_AF-A0A238XGW7-F1
#
_entry.id   AF-A0A238XGW7-F1
#
_cell.length_a   1.000
_cell.length_b   1.000
_cell.length_c   1.000
_cell.angle_alpha   90.00
_cell.angle_beta   90.00
_cell.angle_gamma   90.00
#
_symmetry.space_group_name_H-M   'P 1'
#
loop_
_entity.id
_entity.type
_entity.pdbx_description
1 polymer ?
#
loop_
_entity_poly.entity_id
_entity_poly.type
_entity_poly.pdbx_seq_one_letter_code
_entity_poly.pdbx_strand_id
1 'polypeptide(L)'
;MVVPRMDHQGERPRWDCNVCGEAWPCSPAREHLVGAMNPTELRTLMWGLLEKAARELPPVSAPELFERFLHWTPQIREASR
;
A
#
# COMPACT_ATOMS: atom_id res chain seq x y z
N MET A 1 10.03 -19.58 -20.91
CA MET A 1 9.53 -19.74 -19.52
C MET A 1 9.02 -18.38 -19.08
N VAL A 2 7.70 -18.16 -19.13
CA VAL A 2 7.10 -16.92 -18.60
C VAL A 2 7.07 -17.11 -17.09
N VAL A 3 7.96 -16.43 -16.37
CA VAL A 3 7.86 -16.37 -14.91
C VAL A 3 6.56 -15.61 -14.64
N PRO A 4 5.56 -16.18 -13.95
CA PRO A 4 4.39 -15.41 -13.56
C PRO A 4 4.94 -14.20 -12.79
N ARG A 5 4.59 -12.97 -13.23
CA ARG A 5 4.87 -11.77 -12.42
C ARG A 5 4.10 -11.99 -11.13
N MET A 6 4.80 -12.44 -10.09
CA MET A 6 4.21 -12.61 -8.79
C MET A 6 3.79 -11.21 -8.35
N ASP A 7 2.49 -11.05 -8.08
CA ASP A 7 1.98 -9.78 -7.63
C ASP A 7 2.60 -9.48 -6.26
N HIS A 8 3.19 -8.29 -6.14
CA HIS A 8 3.79 -7.83 -4.90
C HIS A 8 2.67 -7.54 -3.90
N GLN A 9 2.36 -8.52 -3.05
CA GLN A 9 1.30 -8.47 -2.05
C GLN A 9 1.88 -8.51 -0.63
N GLY A 10 1.20 -7.87 0.32
CA GLY A 10 1.59 -7.89 1.72
C GLY A 10 1.19 -9.21 2.39
N GLU A 11 2.18 -10.00 2.81
CA GLU A 11 1.98 -11.23 3.56
C GLU A 11 1.61 -10.90 5.01
N ARG A 12 0.38 -11.22 5.40
CA ARG A 12 -0.10 -11.01 6.77
C ARG A 12 0.42 -12.12 7.70
N PRO A 13 0.72 -11.82 8.97
CA PRO A 13 0.52 -10.53 9.66
C PRO A 13 1.73 -9.59 9.59
N ARG A 14 2.84 -9.98 8.96
CA ARG A 14 4.07 -9.17 8.95
C ARG A 14 3.98 -7.95 8.03
N TRP A 15 3.06 -7.99 7.06
CA TRP A 15 2.90 -7.00 6.01
C TRP A 15 4.17 -6.80 5.18
N ASP A 16 4.99 -7.84 5.07
CA ASP A 16 6.16 -7.84 4.18
C ASP A 16 5.73 -8.31 2.79
N CYS A 17 6.39 -7.81 1.75
CA CYS A 17 6.09 -8.22 0.40
C CYS A 17 6.48 -9.69 0.20
N ASN A 18 5.54 -10.52 -0.25
CA ASN A 18 5.77 -11.93 -0.58
C ASN A 18 6.83 -12.17 -1.68
N VAL A 19 7.16 -11.14 -2.48
CA VAL A 19 8.16 -11.23 -3.56
C VAL A 19 9.51 -10.65 -3.12
N CYS A 20 9.51 -9.46 -2.54
CA CYS A 20 10.77 -8.77 -2.19
C CYS A 20 11.25 -9.02 -0.76
N GLY A 21 10.37 -9.40 0.15
CA GLY A 21 10.63 -9.39 1.60
C GLY A 21 10.61 -8.00 2.26
N GLU A 22 10.56 -6.92 1.47
CA GLU A 22 10.49 -5.54 1.96
C GLU A 22 9.12 -5.18 2.54
N ALA A 23 9.07 -4.15 3.40
CA ALA A 23 7.83 -3.62 3.95
C ALA A 23 6.82 -3.26 2.84
N TRP A 24 5.69 -3.97 2.78
CA TRP A 24 4.62 -3.69 1.84
C TRP A 24 3.81 -2.46 2.28
N PRO A 25 3.43 -1.51 1.40
CA PRO A 25 3.63 -1.51 -0.05
C PRO A 25 5.08 -1.19 -0.45
N CYS A 26 5.73 -2.11 -1.17
CA CYS A 26 7.06 -1.90 -1.76
C CYS A 26 6.94 -1.09 -3.07
N SER A 27 8.04 -0.52 -3.57
CA SER A 27 8.04 0.32 -4.78
C SER A 27 7.31 -0.31 -5.99
N PRO A 28 7.54 -1.61 -6.35
CA PRO A 28 6.80 -2.24 -7.45
C PRO A 28 5.29 -2.37 -7.20
N ALA A 29 4.88 -2.60 -5.94
CA ALA A 29 3.47 -2.65 -5.58
C ALA A 29 2.82 -1.26 -5.71
N ARG A 30 3.52 -0.21 -5.26
CA ARG A 30 3.05 1.18 -5.38
C ARG A 30 2.83 1.56 -6.84
N GLU A 31 3.82 1.31 -7.69
CA GLU A 31 3.73 1.60 -9.14
C GLU A 31 2.57 0.85 -9.80
N HIS A 32 2.40 -0.44 -9.49
CA HIS A 32 1.29 -1.22 -10.00
C HIS A 32 -0.07 -0.67 -9.54
N LEU A 33 -0.21 -0.35 -8.25
CA LEU A 33 -1.44 0.16 -7.66
C LEU A 33 -1.82 1.55 -8.22
N VAL A 34 -0.85 2.44 -8.42
CA VAL A 34 -1.08 3.75 -9.08
C VAL A 34 -1.55 3.56 -10.52
N GLY A 35 -0.99 2.59 -11.25
CA GLY A 35 -1.39 2.32 -12.63
C GLY A 35 -2.73 1.60 -12.77
N ALA A 36 -3.17 0.87 -11.73
CA ALA A 36 -4.34 0.01 -11.79
C ALA A 36 -5.65 0.67 -11.31
N MET A 37 -5.57 1.75 -10.52
CA MET A 37 -6.74 2.35 -9.85
C MET A 37 -6.73 3.88 -9.96
N ASN A 38 -7.90 4.51 -9.87
CA ASN A 38 -7.94 5.97 -9.72
C ASN A 38 -7.50 6.42 -8.31
N PRO A 39 -7.09 7.69 -8.12
CA PRO A 39 -6.57 8.16 -6.82
C PRO A 39 -7.52 7.96 -5.63
N THR A 40 -8.83 8.13 -5.83
CA THR A 40 -9.83 7.99 -4.77
C THR A 40 -9.99 6.54 -4.32
N GLU A 41 -10.10 5.62 -5.28
CA GLU A 41 -10.14 4.17 -5.02
C GLU A 41 -8.87 3.70 -4.31
N LEU A 42 -7.71 4.11 -4.82
CA LEU A 42 -6.42 3.74 -4.24
C LEU A 42 -6.30 4.20 -2.79
N ARG A 43 -6.64 5.46 -2.51
CA ARG A 43 -6.55 6.02 -1.16
C ARG A 43 -7.52 5.35 -0.19
N THR A 44 -8.72 5.01 -0.67
CA THR A 44 -9.72 4.27 0.12
C THR A 44 -9.23 2.86 0.46
N LEU A 45 -8.66 2.15 -0.53
CA LEU A 45 -8.03 0.84 -0.32
C LEU A 45 -6.88 0.94 0.68
N MET A 46 -5.98 1.90 0.52
CA MET A 46 -4.82 2.09 1.40
C MET A 46 -5.23 2.42 2.83
N TRP A 47 -6.27 3.23 3.03
CA TRP A 47 -6.83 3.48 4.36
C TRP A 47 -7.31 2.19 5.02
N GLY A 48 -8.11 1.38 4.31
CA GLY A 48 -8.61 0.11 4.85
C GLY A 48 -7.50 -0.90 5.15
N LEU A 49 -6.40 -0.87 4.40
CA LEU A 49 -5.22 -1.71 4.68
C LEU A 49 -4.37 -1.16 5.83
N LEU A 50 -4.23 0.16 5.96
CA LEU A 50 -3.58 0.81 7.09
C LEU A 50 -4.24 0.38 8.39
N GLU A 51 -5.56 0.43 8.49
CA GLU A 51 -6.28 0.02 9.70
C GLU A 51 -6.04 -1.45 10.06
N LYS A 52 -5.94 -2.34 9.06
CA LYS A 52 -5.62 -3.75 9.30
C LYS A 52 -4.18 -3.91 9.76
N ALA A 53 -3.23 -3.23 9.12
CA ALA A 53 -1.82 -3.26 9.50
C ALA A 53 -1.60 -2.72 10.92
N ALA A 54 -2.30 -1.66 11.31
CA ALA A 54 -2.25 -1.09 12.66
C ALA A 54 -2.68 -2.09 13.76
N ARG A 55 -3.54 -3.06 13.42
CA ARG A 55 -3.99 -4.12 14.34
C ARG A 55 -3.07 -5.33 14.39
N GLU A 56 -2.29 -5.57 13.34
CA GLU A 56 -1.51 -6.80 13.17
C GLU A 56 -0.02 -6.62 13.40
N LEU A 57 0.52 -5.44 13.09
CA LEU A 57 1.90 -5.11 13.34
C LEU A 57 2.14 -4.88 14.83
N PRO A 58 3.39 -5.07 15.30
CA PRO A 58 3.83 -4.52 16.58
C PRO A 58 3.49 -3.02 16.66
N PRO A 59 3.46 -2.39 17.84
CA PRO A 59 3.17 -0.96 17.97
C PRO A 59 4.01 -0.11 17.00
N VAL A 60 3.36 0.42 15.96
CA VAL A 60 3.92 1.35 14.98
C VAL A 60 3.24 2.69 15.19
N SER A 61 3.99 3.79 15.07
CA SER A 61 3.42 5.11 15.24
C SER A 61 2.45 5.45 14.10
N ALA A 62 1.43 6.28 14.37
CA ALA A 62 0.51 6.74 13.35
C ALA A 62 1.21 7.46 12.16
N PRO A 63 2.24 8.30 12.38
CA PRO A 63 3.02 8.88 11.29
C PRO A 63 3.71 7.83 10.40
N GLU A 64 4.32 6.80 10.97
CA GLU A 64 4.98 5.74 10.18
C GLU A 64 3.97 4.95 9.32
N LEU A 65 2.78 4.66 9.87
CA LEU A 65 1.71 4.02 9.10
C LEU A 65 1.20 4.93 7.97
N PHE A 66 1.08 6.24 8.23
CA PHE A 66 0.72 7.22 7.22
C PHE A 66 1.76 7.29 6.09
N GLU A 67 3.05 7.40 6.43
CA GLU A 67 4.15 7.42 5.47
C GLU A 67 4.17 6.16 4.60
N ARG A 68 3.93 5.01 5.22
CA ARG A 68 3.95 3.71 4.54
C ARG A 68 2.77 3.49 3.60
N PHE A 69 1.55 3.81 4.03
CA PHE A 69 0.33 3.46 3.26
C PHE A 69 -0.26 4.62 2.47
N LEU A 70 -0.14 5.88 2.92
CA LEU A 70 -0.90 7.01 2.37
C LEU A 70 -0.04 8.09 1.74
N HIS A 71 1.16 8.37 2.24
CA HIS A 71 1.98 9.51 1.80
C HIS A 71 2.32 9.47 0.30
N TRP A 72 2.57 8.28 -0.24
CA TRP A 72 2.92 8.10 -1.66
C TRP A 72 1.70 8.11 -2.61
N THR A 73 0.47 8.03 -2.07
CA THR A 73 -0.73 8.00 -2.93
C THR A 73 -0.95 9.36 -3.59
N PRO A 74 -1.42 9.41 -4.86
CA PRO A 74 -1.71 10.68 -5.51
C PRO A 74 -2.75 11.48 -4.72
N GLN A 75 -2.54 12.80 -4.62
CA GLN A 75 -3.47 13.67 -3.92
C GLN A 75 -4.81 13.67 -4.66
N ILE A 76 -5.91 13.49 -3.91
CA ILE A 76 -7.25 13.71 -4.42
C ILE A 76 -7.37 15.22 -4.64
N ARG A 77 -7.22 15.67 -5.88
CA ARG A 77 -7.49 17.06 -6.23
C ARG A 77 -8.99 17.25 -6.08
N GLU A 78 -9.41 18.00 -5.06
CA GLU A 78 -10.74 18.57 -5.06
C GLU A 78 -10.85 19.46 -6.30
N ALA A 79 -11.67 19.05 -7.26
CA ALA A 79 -12.07 19.95 -8.33
C ALA A 79 -12.77 21.12 -7.64
N SER A 80 -12.06 22.25 -7.55
CA SER A 80 -12.60 23.51 -7.05
C SER A 80 -13.92 23.75 -7.78
N ARG A 81 -15.01 23.66 -7.01
CA ARG A 81 -16.35 24.03 -7.43
C ARG A 81 -16.41 25.53 -7.73
#